data_AF-A0A3R7EJ01-F1
#
_entry.id   AF-A0A3R7EJ01-F1
#
_cell.length_a   1.000
_cell.length_b   1.000
_cell.length_c   1.000
_cell.angle_alpha   90.00
_cell.angle_beta   90.00
_cell.angle_gamma   90.00
#
_symmetry.space_group_name_H-M   'P 1'
#
loop_
_entity.id
_entity.type
_entity.pdbx_description
1 polymer ?
#
loop_
_entity_poly.entity_id
_entity_poly.type
_entity_poly.pdbx_seq_one_letter_code
_entity_poly.pdbx_strand_id
1 'polypeptide(L)'
;MSSNRPLPARRSLLAAAAALAAGAAVSGPAAARALAFPPSGSPAPAPAAAGGGPRPPAARPLFLGTYTSQPGGGTGIGLASYDPVSGEIFPGGTLSGVADPSFLALSPCGRTLYAVNERRPGGVTAIALGEDGGHEILNSRDTGGDAPCHLSVHPGGRFLLSANYTSGSVAVHPIGEDGSLGERTDLVEHSSPPPGPGQQGPHAHQILTTPDGGHVLAVDLGNDSVYTYRLDESAGTLAQVSVAALPPGAGPRALAFHPSGRYAYLANELSDTVSVCAYDPDTGRFTPGAPQPTGTGGVTSYPAQPLVSHDGAHAYLSNRGHNSVSHYAVEDEGASLRLLGTVPVGGDWPRHLALSPDGALMFACNQRSGAVTVFSVAPGTGDLSPVATATAPIPVFALPL
;
A
#
# COMPACT_ATOMS: atom_id res chain seq x y z
N MET A 1 -23.89 52.26 26.11
CA MET A 1 -24.20 51.11 26.99
C MET A 1 -24.41 49.89 26.11
N SER A 2 -23.37 49.07 26.00
CA SER A 2 -23.35 47.81 25.26
C SER A 2 -24.23 46.77 25.93
N SER A 3 -24.88 45.92 25.12
CA SER A 3 -25.44 44.65 25.56
C SER A 3 -25.15 43.61 24.47
N ASN A 4 -24.03 42.92 24.67
CA ASN A 4 -23.58 41.75 23.93
C ASN A 4 -24.40 40.53 24.40
N ARG A 5 -25.01 39.79 23.47
CA ARG A 5 -25.44 38.40 23.72
C ARG A 5 -24.68 37.48 22.75
N PRO A 6 -23.98 36.44 23.23
CA PRO A 6 -23.24 35.54 22.37
C PRO A 6 -24.16 34.45 21.78
N LEU A 7 -23.90 34.09 20.53
CA LEU A 7 -24.45 32.89 19.88
C LEU A 7 -23.68 31.64 20.34
N PRO A 8 -24.32 30.45 20.42
CA PRO A 8 -23.68 29.26 20.92
C PRO A 8 -22.71 28.66 19.90
N ALA A 9 -21.50 28.34 20.37
CA ALA A 9 -20.46 27.66 19.61
C ALA A 9 -20.91 26.24 19.19
N ARG A 10 -20.78 25.93 17.90
CA ARG A 10 -20.88 24.56 17.39
C ARG A 10 -19.69 23.75 17.91
N ARG A 11 -19.98 22.75 18.74
CA ARG A 11 -19.00 21.77 19.22
C ARG A 11 -18.50 20.92 18.05
N SER A 12 -17.22 21.03 17.79
CA SER A 12 -16.41 20.13 16.96
C SER A 12 -16.33 18.74 17.60
N LEU A 13 -16.80 17.72 16.89
CA LEU A 13 -16.54 16.30 17.18
C LEU A 13 -15.61 15.79 16.08
N LEU A 14 -14.31 15.76 16.38
CA LEU A 14 -13.28 15.05 15.62
C LEU A 14 -12.49 14.24 16.65
N ALA A 15 -12.76 12.94 16.70
CA ALA A 15 -11.97 11.96 17.43
C ALA A 15 -12.14 10.60 16.75
N ALA A 16 -11.28 10.29 15.78
CA ALA A 16 -11.07 8.93 15.28
C ALA A 16 -9.75 8.84 14.49
N ALA A 17 -8.61 8.96 15.17
CA ALA A 17 -7.33 8.44 14.67
C ALA A 17 -6.29 8.43 15.81
N ALA A 18 -6.42 7.50 16.75
CA ALA A 18 -5.33 6.96 17.56
C ALA A 18 -5.89 5.93 18.54
N ALA A 19 -5.53 4.66 18.37
CA ALA A 19 -5.52 3.71 19.48
C ALA A 19 -4.40 2.70 19.26
N LEU A 20 -3.23 3.03 19.80
CA LEU A 20 -2.23 2.06 20.20
C LEU A 20 -2.68 1.33 21.46
N ALA A 21 -2.22 0.09 21.58
CA ALA A 21 -2.37 -0.81 22.71
C ALA A 21 -1.86 -0.23 24.05
N ALA A 22 -2.61 -0.49 25.12
CA ALA A 22 -2.12 -0.53 26.50
C ALA A 22 -3.06 -1.41 27.34
N GLY A 23 -2.74 -2.69 27.51
CA GLY A 23 -3.40 -3.58 28.46
C GLY A 23 -2.61 -3.61 29.76
N ALA A 24 -3.08 -2.89 30.78
CA ALA A 24 -2.53 -2.94 32.13
C ALA A 24 -3.11 -4.15 32.89
N ALA A 25 -2.20 -4.91 33.52
CA ALA A 25 -2.52 -6.01 34.42
C ALA A 25 -3.19 -5.52 35.71
N VAL A 26 -4.22 -6.22 36.16
CA VAL A 26 -4.67 -6.20 37.56
C VAL A 26 -4.89 -7.64 38.03
N SER A 27 -4.12 -8.00 39.05
CA SER A 27 -4.14 -9.24 39.82
C SER A 27 -5.27 -9.25 40.88
N GLY A 28 -5.93 -10.40 41.07
CA GLY A 28 -6.83 -10.67 42.20
C GLY A 28 -7.37 -12.11 42.18
N PRO A 29 -7.66 -12.74 43.33
CA PRO A 29 -7.15 -14.08 43.65
C PRO A 29 -8.02 -15.28 43.24
N ALA A 30 -7.35 -16.43 43.22
CA ALA A 30 -7.84 -17.76 42.91
C ALA A 30 -8.83 -18.32 43.95
N ALA A 31 -9.81 -19.09 43.47
CA ALA A 31 -10.50 -20.13 44.22
C ALA A 31 -10.45 -21.43 43.42
N ALA A 32 -9.69 -22.40 43.92
CA ALA A 32 -9.52 -23.72 43.34
C ALA A 32 -10.78 -24.57 43.51
N ARG A 33 -11.25 -25.18 42.42
CA ARG A 33 -12.10 -26.37 42.47
C ARG A 33 -11.44 -27.46 41.64
N ALA A 34 -10.95 -28.48 42.34
CA ALA A 34 -10.43 -29.69 41.75
C ALA A 34 -11.56 -30.43 41.04
N LEU A 35 -11.36 -30.72 39.76
CA LEU A 35 -12.14 -31.71 39.01
C LEU A 35 -11.17 -32.75 38.47
N ALA A 36 -11.44 -34.01 38.81
CA ALA A 36 -10.63 -35.16 38.51
C ALA A 36 -10.62 -35.47 36.99
N PHE A 37 -9.43 -35.77 36.46
CA PHE A 37 -9.25 -36.25 35.10
C PHE A 37 -9.35 -37.79 35.04
N PRO A 38 -10.08 -38.37 34.06
CA PRO A 38 -9.98 -39.80 33.75
C PRO A 38 -8.71 -40.11 32.90
N PRO A 39 -8.25 -41.37 32.89
CA PRO A 39 -6.94 -41.72 32.34
C PRO A 39 -6.90 -41.71 30.80
N SER A 40 -5.75 -41.23 30.31
CA SER A 40 -5.11 -41.34 28.99
C SER A 40 -5.78 -42.24 27.94
N GLY A 41 -6.41 -41.60 26.95
CA GLY A 41 -6.68 -42.19 25.63
C GLY A 41 -5.51 -41.91 24.66
N SER A 42 -5.25 -42.87 23.77
CA SER A 42 -4.19 -42.85 22.75
C SER A 42 -4.14 -41.55 21.93
N PRO A 43 -2.95 -41.09 21.49
CA PRO A 43 -2.82 -39.87 20.71
C PRO A 43 -3.57 -40.01 19.39
N ALA A 44 -4.47 -39.06 19.13
CA ALA A 44 -5.08 -38.88 17.82
C ALA A 44 -3.98 -38.54 16.80
N PRO A 45 -4.06 -39.05 15.55
CA PRO A 45 -3.09 -38.71 14.53
C PRO A 45 -3.12 -37.20 14.27
N ALA A 46 -1.93 -36.60 14.16
CA ALA A 46 -1.75 -35.20 13.79
C ALA A 46 -2.50 -34.91 12.48
N PRO A 47 -3.16 -33.74 12.33
CA PRO A 47 -3.74 -33.36 11.06
C PRO A 47 -2.61 -33.28 10.03
N ALA A 48 -2.76 -34.06 8.95
CA ALA A 48 -1.87 -34.02 7.81
C ALA A 48 -1.80 -32.57 7.28
N ALA A 49 -0.58 -32.12 6.98
CA ALA A 49 -0.37 -30.87 6.24
C ALA A 49 -1.27 -30.90 5.00
N ALA A 50 -2.07 -29.85 4.82
CA ALA A 50 -2.85 -29.65 3.60
C ALA A 50 -1.85 -29.50 2.44
N GLY A 51 -1.58 -30.62 1.75
CA GLY A 51 -0.79 -30.64 0.53
C GLY A 51 -1.52 -29.83 -0.52
N GLY A 52 -0.89 -28.76 -0.99
CA GLY A 52 -1.34 -28.00 -2.15
C GLY A 52 -1.50 -28.94 -3.34
N GLY A 53 -2.66 -28.87 -4.01
CA GLY A 53 -2.89 -29.61 -5.24
C GLY A 53 -1.87 -29.24 -6.33
N PRO A 54 -1.71 -30.07 -7.37
CA PRO A 54 -0.76 -29.81 -8.44
C PRO A 54 -1.06 -28.45 -9.11
N ARG A 55 -0.03 -27.60 -9.20
CA ARG A 55 -0.06 -26.31 -9.89
C ARG A 55 -0.58 -26.52 -11.34
N PRO A 56 -1.62 -25.81 -11.78
CA PRO A 56 -2.00 -25.81 -13.19
C PRO A 56 -0.80 -25.38 -14.03
N PRO A 57 -0.49 -26.03 -15.17
CA PRO A 57 0.71 -25.75 -15.95
C PRO A 57 0.82 -24.30 -16.49
N ALA A 58 -0.23 -23.48 -16.35
CA ALA A 58 -0.28 -22.06 -16.75
C ALA A 58 -0.37 -21.06 -15.58
N ALA A 59 -0.31 -21.50 -14.32
CA ALA A 59 -0.46 -20.61 -13.16
C ALA A 59 0.77 -19.70 -12.98
N ARG A 60 0.51 -18.41 -12.76
CA ARG A 60 1.51 -17.34 -12.59
C ARG A 60 1.76 -17.03 -11.12
N PRO A 61 2.97 -16.62 -10.70
CA PRO A 61 3.24 -16.31 -9.31
C PRO A 61 2.44 -15.11 -8.78
N LEU A 62 2.10 -15.14 -7.50
CA LEU A 62 1.45 -14.05 -6.77
C LEU A 62 2.06 -13.94 -5.37
N PHE A 63 2.60 -12.78 -5.05
CA PHE A 63 3.01 -12.46 -3.69
C PHE A 63 1.94 -11.64 -2.99
N LEU A 64 1.68 -11.96 -1.71
CA LEU A 64 0.71 -11.25 -0.88
C LEU A 64 1.42 -10.61 0.31
N GLY A 65 1.28 -9.29 0.45
CA GLY A 65 1.70 -8.58 1.65
C GLY A 65 0.67 -8.74 2.76
N THR A 66 1.13 -8.92 4.00
CA THR A 66 0.28 -9.17 5.17
C THR A 66 0.72 -8.34 6.37
N TYR A 67 -0.19 -8.12 7.32
CA TYR A 67 0.21 -7.77 8.68
C TYR A 67 0.39 -9.04 9.49
N THR A 68 1.55 -9.16 10.14
CA THR A 68 1.92 -10.26 11.04
C THR A 68 1.63 -9.94 12.51
N SER A 69 1.53 -8.65 12.84
CA SER A 69 1.33 -8.20 14.23
C SER A 69 -0.14 -8.00 14.61
N GLN A 70 -1.05 -8.10 13.64
CA GLN A 70 -2.49 -7.94 13.89
C GLN A 70 -3.14 -9.29 14.22
N PRO A 71 -4.14 -9.34 15.11
CA PRO A 71 -4.90 -10.56 15.35
C PRO A 71 -5.53 -11.10 14.05
N GLY A 72 -5.28 -12.37 13.73
CA GLY A 72 -5.72 -12.98 12.46
C GLY A 72 -4.78 -12.71 11.27
N GLY A 73 -3.62 -12.08 11.52
CA GLY A 73 -2.59 -11.78 10.55
C GLY A 73 -1.80 -12.99 10.04
N GLY A 74 -0.97 -12.74 9.02
CA GLY A 74 -0.06 -13.73 8.44
C GLY A 74 1.18 -13.96 9.30
N THR A 75 2.10 -14.78 8.80
CA THR A 75 3.41 -15.04 9.44
C THR A 75 4.59 -14.57 8.59
N GLY A 76 4.31 -13.81 7.52
CA GLY A 76 5.28 -13.27 6.58
C GLY A 76 4.65 -12.89 5.24
N ILE A 77 5.39 -13.07 4.16
CA ILE A 77 4.90 -12.83 2.79
C ILE A 77 4.11 -14.06 2.35
N GLY A 78 2.84 -13.88 2.00
CA GLY A 78 2.03 -14.95 1.43
C GLY A 78 2.53 -15.34 0.05
N LEU A 79 2.76 -16.64 -0.16
CA LEU A 79 3.13 -17.19 -1.45
C LEU A 79 1.88 -17.81 -2.08
N ALA A 80 1.60 -17.46 -3.32
CA ALA A 80 0.49 -18.00 -4.08
C ALA A 80 0.84 -18.06 -5.57
N SER A 81 -0.07 -18.66 -6.34
CA SER A 81 -0.12 -18.52 -7.78
C SER A 81 -1.55 -18.24 -8.21
N TYR A 82 -1.75 -17.77 -9.45
CA TYR A 82 -3.08 -17.53 -9.99
C TYR A 82 -3.19 -18.04 -11.43
N ASP A 83 -4.38 -18.48 -11.81
CA ASP A 83 -4.72 -18.77 -13.20
C ASP A 83 -5.01 -17.45 -13.94
N PRO A 84 -4.24 -17.09 -14.99
CA PRO A 84 -4.42 -15.83 -15.71
C PRO A 84 -5.75 -15.74 -16.48
N VAL A 85 -6.47 -16.85 -16.68
CA VAL A 85 -7.74 -16.87 -17.39
C VAL A 85 -8.92 -16.79 -16.41
N SER A 86 -8.97 -17.69 -15.43
CA SER A 86 -10.10 -17.75 -14.49
C SER A 86 -9.96 -16.78 -13.31
N GLY A 87 -8.74 -16.33 -13.00
CA GLY A 87 -8.44 -15.54 -11.82
C GLY A 87 -8.40 -16.35 -10.51
N GLU A 88 -8.55 -17.68 -10.56
CA GLU A 88 -8.46 -18.53 -9.38
C GLU A 88 -7.07 -18.42 -8.74
N ILE A 89 -7.01 -18.23 -7.42
CA ILE A 89 -5.76 -18.13 -6.65
C ILE A 89 -5.51 -19.46 -5.92
N PHE A 90 -4.34 -20.03 -6.14
CA PHE A 90 -3.85 -21.24 -5.50
C PHE A 90 -2.82 -20.90 -4.43
N PRO A 91 -3.09 -21.16 -3.13
CA PRO A 91 -2.14 -20.92 -2.05
C PRO A 91 -0.86 -21.76 -2.20
N GLY A 92 0.29 -21.15 -1.97
CA GLY A 92 1.63 -21.76 -2.08
C GLY A 92 2.43 -21.74 -0.77
N GLY A 93 1.86 -21.25 0.33
CA GLY A 93 2.50 -21.18 1.64
C GLY A 93 2.87 -19.76 2.05
N THR A 94 3.93 -19.61 2.85
CA THR A 94 4.36 -18.32 3.37
C THR A 94 5.87 -18.29 3.50
N LEU A 95 6.49 -17.21 3.03
CA LEU A 95 7.87 -16.89 3.35
C LEU A 95 7.89 -16.16 4.70
N SER A 96 8.25 -16.91 5.76
CA SER A 96 8.37 -16.38 7.12
C SER A 96 9.68 -15.61 7.30
N GLY A 97 9.85 -14.94 8.45
CA GLY A 97 11.05 -14.17 8.78
C GLY A 97 11.02 -12.71 8.29
N VAL A 98 9.94 -12.29 7.62
CA VAL A 98 9.67 -10.89 7.27
C VAL A 98 8.50 -10.39 8.10
N ALA A 99 8.74 -9.49 9.04
CA ALA A 99 7.71 -8.95 9.92
C ALA A 99 6.94 -7.82 9.22
N ASP A 100 5.60 -7.83 9.31
CA ASP A 100 4.67 -6.87 8.72
C ASP A 100 5.03 -6.43 7.27
N PRO A 101 5.15 -7.38 6.31
CA PRO A 101 5.46 -7.08 4.91
C PRO A 101 4.23 -6.50 4.19
N SER A 102 3.89 -5.27 4.52
CA SER A 102 2.66 -4.64 4.04
C SER A 102 2.74 -4.09 2.61
N PHE A 103 3.93 -4.02 2.03
CA PHE A 103 4.19 -3.58 0.66
C PHE A 103 5.45 -4.24 0.11
N LEU A 104 5.45 -4.60 -1.18
CA LEU A 104 6.58 -5.24 -1.84
C LEU A 104 6.93 -4.51 -3.14
N ALA A 105 8.19 -4.58 -3.58
CA ALA A 105 8.59 -4.19 -4.92
C ALA A 105 9.63 -5.15 -5.48
N LEU A 106 9.56 -5.38 -6.79
CA LEU A 106 10.51 -6.20 -7.51
C LEU A 106 11.66 -5.34 -8.03
N SER A 107 12.88 -5.85 -7.98
CA SER A 107 14.01 -5.28 -8.72
C SER A 107 13.69 -5.22 -10.22
N PRO A 108 14.26 -4.25 -10.98
CA PRO A 108 14.07 -4.18 -12.43
C PRO A 108 14.45 -5.46 -13.19
N CYS A 109 15.42 -6.21 -12.68
CA CYS A 109 15.86 -7.49 -13.27
C CYS A 109 15.01 -8.70 -12.86
N GLY A 110 14.04 -8.53 -11.96
CA GLY A 110 13.15 -9.60 -11.51
C GLY A 110 13.76 -10.62 -10.54
N ARG A 111 15.03 -10.46 -10.14
CA ARG A 111 15.76 -11.45 -9.33
C ARG A 111 15.70 -11.22 -7.82
N THR A 112 15.31 -10.02 -7.40
CA THR A 112 15.21 -9.66 -5.97
C THR A 112 13.86 -9.02 -5.70
N LEU A 113 13.21 -9.47 -4.63
CA LEU A 113 12.01 -8.88 -4.05
C LEU A 113 12.42 -8.10 -2.80
N TYR A 114 11.89 -6.89 -2.66
CA TYR A 114 12.05 -6.06 -1.47
C TYR A 114 10.74 -5.93 -0.75
N ALA A 115 10.78 -5.99 0.57
CA ALA A 115 9.61 -5.85 1.45
C ALA A 115 9.85 -4.76 2.48
N VAL A 116 8.83 -3.97 2.78
CA VAL A 116 8.86 -3.15 4.01
C VAL A 116 8.71 -4.06 5.23
N ASN A 117 9.24 -3.61 6.36
CA ASN A 117 8.88 -4.11 7.67
C ASN A 117 8.14 -2.98 8.40
N GLU A 118 6.81 -2.97 8.35
CA GLU A 118 5.98 -1.88 8.89
C GLU A 118 5.90 -1.93 10.43
N ARG A 119 7.06 -1.80 11.08
CA ARG A 119 7.30 -1.93 12.52
C ARG A 119 7.84 -0.62 13.12
N ARG A 120 8.01 -0.62 14.44
CA ARG A 120 8.70 0.43 15.19
C ARG A 120 9.77 -0.22 16.07
N PRO A 121 11.08 0.00 15.80
CA PRO A 121 11.63 0.72 14.64
C PRO A 121 11.31 0.04 13.30
N GLY A 122 11.33 0.82 12.22
CA GLY A 122 11.03 0.38 10.85
C GLY A 122 12.21 -0.28 10.12
N GLY A 123 11.91 -1.12 9.13
CA GLY A 123 12.95 -1.79 8.34
C GLY A 123 12.53 -2.11 6.90
N VAL A 124 13.49 -2.61 6.13
CA VAL A 124 13.31 -3.19 4.80
C VAL A 124 14.08 -4.49 4.69
N THR A 125 13.53 -5.47 3.98
CA THR A 125 14.15 -6.79 3.75
C THR A 125 14.35 -7.03 2.26
N ALA A 126 15.52 -7.56 1.89
CA ALA A 126 15.80 -8.08 0.55
C ALA A 126 15.68 -9.60 0.52
N ILE A 127 15.03 -10.11 -0.53
CA ILE A 127 14.78 -11.53 -0.75
C ILE A 127 15.22 -11.88 -2.18
N ALA A 128 16.18 -12.78 -2.33
CA ALA A 128 16.53 -13.35 -3.63
C ALA A 128 15.44 -14.31 -4.12
N LEU A 129 15.14 -14.24 -5.42
CA LEU A 129 14.21 -15.11 -6.11
C LEU A 129 15.00 -16.08 -7.01
N GLY A 130 14.94 -17.36 -6.71
CA GLY A 130 15.56 -18.42 -7.48
C GLY A 130 14.76 -18.76 -8.74
N GLU A 131 15.46 -19.21 -9.80
CA GLU A 131 14.83 -19.65 -11.06
C GLU A 131 13.93 -20.88 -10.88
N ASP A 132 14.18 -21.67 -9.84
CA ASP A 132 13.39 -22.84 -9.43
C ASP A 132 12.14 -22.45 -8.60
N GLY A 133 11.92 -21.15 -8.36
CA GLY A 133 10.88 -20.63 -7.47
C GLY A 133 11.30 -20.57 -6.01
N GLY A 134 12.57 -20.83 -5.68
CA GLY A 134 13.11 -20.66 -4.33
C GLY A 134 13.13 -19.20 -3.87
N HIS A 135 13.09 -18.99 -2.56
CA HIS A 135 13.18 -17.67 -1.93
C HIS A 135 14.20 -17.70 -0.79
N GLU A 136 15.14 -16.75 -0.80
CA GLU A 136 16.15 -16.63 0.25
C GLU A 136 16.18 -15.19 0.78
N ILE A 137 16.03 -15.03 2.10
CA ILE A 137 16.22 -13.72 2.72
C ILE A 137 17.72 -13.42 2.72
N LEU A 138 18.12 -12.37 2.00
CA LEU A 138 19.51 -11.93 1.91
C LEU A 138 19.91 -11.16 3.17
N ASN A 139 19.17 -10.10 3.49
CA ASN A 139 19.35 -9.31 4.69
C ASN A 139 18.17 -8.35 4.95
N SER A 140 18.22 -7.69 6.11
CA SER A 140 17.34 -6.58 6.47
C SER A 140 18.14 -5.36 6.91
N ARG A 141 17.58 -4.17 6.72
CA ARG A 141 18.16 -2.88 7.14
C ARG A 141 17.12 -1.99 7.80
N ASP A 142 17.57 -1.23 8.79
CA ASP A 142 16.75 -0.22 9.46
C ASP A 142 16.55 1.01 8.55
N THR A 143 15.32 1.52 8.46
CA THR A 143 15.01 2.68 7.62
C THR A 143 15.33 4.01 8.28
N GLY A 144 15.62 4.03 9.57
CA GLY A 144 15.85 5.21 10.40
C GLY A 144 14.57 5.89 10.85
N GLY A 145 13.42 5.42 10.36
CA GLY A 145 12.10 5.90 10.71
C GLY A 145 11.19 4.79 11.21
N ASP A 146 9.94 5.15 11.42
CA ASP A 146 8.93 4.29 12.03
C ASP A 146 7.82 3.93 11.02
N ALA A 147 7.47 2.65 11.00
CA ALA A 147 6.41 2.05 10.19
C ALA A 147 6.51 2.40 8.69
N PRO A 148 7.56 1.96 7.99
CA PRO A 148 7.63 2.05 6.54
C PRO A 148 6.46 1.31 5.90
N CYS A 149 5.68 2.01 5.09
CA CYS A 149 4.44 1.48 4.50
C CYS A 149 4.47 1.40 2.97
N HIS A 150 5.53 1.93 2.34
CA HIS A 150 5.76 1.85 0.90
C HIS A 150 7.25 1.86 0.59
N LEU A 151 7.64 1.16 -0.47
CA LEU A 151 8.98 1.22 -1.03
C LEU A 151 8.95 1.20 -2.56
N SER A 152 10.02 1.66 -3.19
CA SER A 152 10.25 1.55 -4.62
C SER A 152 11.72 1.33 -4.92
N VAL A 153 12.00 0.61 -6.01
CA VAL A 153 13.36 0.42 -6.51
C VAL A 153 13.61 1.45 -7.60
N HIS A 154 14.70 2.21 -7.50
CA HIS A 154 15.10 3.13 -8.56
C HIS A 154 15.30 2.35 -9.88
N PRO A 155 14.92 2.88 -11.07
CA PRO A 155 15.05 2.18 -12.34
C PRO A 155 16.47 1.70 -12.67
N GLY A 156 17.48 2.41 -12.18
CA GLY A 156 18.89 1.98 -12.29
C GLY A 156 19.24 0.73 -11.48
N GLY A 157 18.34 0.24 -10.62
CA GLY A 157 18.50 -1.01 -9.85
C GLY A 157 19.47 -0.92 -8.66
N ARG A 158 20.04 0.25 -8.39
CA ARG A 158 21.09 0.45 -7.37
C ARG A 158 20.62 1.05 -6.06
N PHE A 159 19.36 1.48 -5.98
CA PHE A 159 18.82 2.14 -4.78
C PHE A 159 17.40 1.67 -4.49
N LEU A 160 17.15 1.40 -3.20
CA LEU A 160 15.83 1.21 -2.63
C LEU A 160 15.43 2.49 -1.90
N LEU A 161 14.21 2.94 -2.13
CA LEU A 161 13.60 4.11 -1.49
C LEU A 161 12.44 3.64 -0.62
N SER A 162 12.32 4.14 0.61
CA SER A 162 11.22 3.77 1.53
C SER A 162 10.57 5.00 2.18
N ALA A 163 9.25 4.95 2.37
CA ALA A 163 8.47 5.98 3.05
C ALA A 163 7.99 5.47 4.43
N ASN A 164 8.41 6.17 5.48
CA ASN A 164 8.12 5.89 6.89
C ASN A 164 6.89 6.68 7.35
N TYR A 165 5.76 5.99 7.52
CA TYR A 165 4.47 6.63 7.79
C TYR A 165 4.41 7.28 9.16
N THR A 166 4.85 6.59 10.22
CA THR A 166 4.65 7.09 11.60
C THR A 166 5.63 8.20 11.94
N SER A 167 6.86 8.13 11.45
CA SER A 167 7.87 9.19 11.67
C SER A 167 7.79 10.32 10.64
N GLY A 168 7.12 10.13 9.51
CA GLY A 168 7.01 11.14 8.47
C GLY A 168 8.35 11.44 7.79
N SER A 169 9.03 10.40 7.34
CA SER A 169 10.34 10.51 6.71
C SER A 169 10.49 9.57 5.51
N VAL A 170 11.45 9.85 4.65
CA VAL A 170 11.85 8.94 3.56
C VAL A 170 13.32 8.57 3.69
N ALA A 171 13.69 7.38 3.25
CA ALA A 171 15.04 6.84 3.38
C ALA A 171 15.55 6.22 2.08
N VAL A 172 16.88 6.19 1.95
CA VAL A 172 17.60 5.62 0.81
C VAL A 172 18.55 4.53 1.29
N HIS A 173 18.54 3.39 0.63
CA HIS A 173 19.52 2.31 0.81
C HIS A 173 20.12 1.93 -0.54
N PRO A 174 21.45 1.78 -0.64
CA PRO A 174 22.07 1.22 -1.82
C PRO A 174 21.78 -0.28 -1.93
N ILE A 175 21.74 -0.78 -3.15
CA ILE A 175 21.52 -2.19 -3.49
C ILE A 175 22.84 -2.75 -4.04
N GLY A 176 23.31 -3.85 -3.46
CA GLY A 176 24.48 -4.59 -3.91
C GLY A 176 24.23 -5.37 -5.21
N GLU A 177 25.30 -5.86 -5.84
CA GLU A 177 25.20 -6.62 -7.10
C GLU A 177 24.38 -7.92 -6.96
N ASP A 178 24.34 -8.50 -5.75
CA ASP A 178 23.54 -9.67 -5.39
C ASP A 178 22.09 -9.33 -5.01
N GLY A 179 21.73 -8.04 -4.98
CA GLY A 179 20.43 -7.55 -4.53
C GLY A 179 20.31 -7.32 -3.02
N SER A 180 21.37 -7.56 -2.24
CA SER A 180 21.36 -7.27 -0.81
C SER A 180 21.34 -5.75 -0.54
N LEU A 181 20.81 -5.35 0.61
CA LEU A 181 20.74 -3.94 1.00
C LEU A 181 22.00 -3.50 1.76
N GLY A 182 22.62 -2.41 1.32
CA GLY A 182 23.66 -1.72 2.09
C GLY A 182 23.08 -0.88 3.24
N GLU A 183 23.96 -0.29 4.04
CA GLU A 183 23.55 0.62 5.11
C GLU A 183 22.84 1.86 4.55
N ARG A 184 21.90 2.42 5.33
CA ARG A 184 21.15 3.62 4.93
C ARG A 184 22.08 4.78 4.63
N THR A 185 21.99 5.33 3.42
CA THR A 185 22.80 6.47 2.97
C THR A 185 22.13 7.81 3.23
N ASP A 186 20.81 7.84 3.36
CA ASP A 186 20.07 9.07 3.61
C ASP A 186 18.75 8.85 4.37
N LEU A 187 18.35 9.86 5.13
CA LEU A 187 17.08 9.95 5.84
C LEU A 187 16.60 11.41 5.81
N VAL A 188 15.51 11.65 5.10
CA VAL A 188 14.89 12.98 5.00
C VAL A 188 13.64 13.00 5.86
N GLU A 189 13.66 13.78 6.93
CA GLU A 189 12.50 14.05 7.77
C GLU A 189 11.67 15.19 7.18
N HIS A 190 10.38 14.93 6.94
CA HIS A 190 9.48 15.99 6.53
C HIS A 190 9.11 16.83 7.75
N SER A 191 9.00 18.14 7.56
CA SER A 191 8.61 19.08 8.63
C SER A 191 7.97 20.37 8.11
N SER A 192 8.06 20.62 6.80
CA SER A 192 7.51 21.81 6.15
C SER A 192 6.94 21.44 4.78
N PRO A 193 5.71 21.86 4.44
CA PRO A 193 4.84 22.78 5.20
C PRO A 193 4.31 22.17 6.52
N PRO A 194 3.73 22.95 7.45
CA PRO A 194 3.16 22.38 8.67
C PRO A 194 2.04 21.36 8.36
N PRO A 195 1.69 20.48 9.32
CA PRO A 195 0.60 19.52 9.13
C PRO A 195 -0.73 20.19 8.80
N GLY A 196 -1.56 19.51 8.02
CA GLY A 196 -2.90 19.96 7.70
C GLY A 196 -3.86 19.94 8.90
N PRO A 197 -5.06 20.53 8.75
CA PRO A 197 -6.08 20.56 9.81
C PRO A 197 -6.47 19.17 10.30
N GLY A 198 -6.22 18.90 11.59
CA GLY A 198 -6.56 17.62 12.22
C GLY A 198 -5.50 16.53 12.06
N GLN A 199 -4.41 16.80 11.34
CA GLN A 199 -3.23 15.94 11.27
C GLN A 199 -2.26 16.25 12.43
N GLN A 200 -1.62 15.21 12.96
CA GLN A 200 -0.75 15.32 14.15
C GLN A 200 0.73 15.53 13.80
N GLY A 201 1.08 15.40 12.53
CA GLY A 201 2.45 15.46 12.04
C GLY A 201 2.54 14.98 10.61
N PRO A 202 3.74 15.03 10.02
CA PRO A 202 4.09 14.42 8.75
C PRO A 202 3.82 12.90 8.73
N HIS A 203 3.35 12.39 7.60
CA HIS A 203 3.04 10.98 7.36
C HIS A 203 3.36 10.59 5.91
N ALA A 204 4.65 10.38 5.61
CA ALA A 204 5.10 9.91 4.30
C ALA A 204 4.51 8.53 3.99
N HIS A 205 3.59 8.47 3.02
CA HIS A 205 2.83 7.27 2.71
C HIS A 205 3.30 6.60 1.40
N GLN A 206 3.84 7.36 0.45
CA GLN A 206 4.34 6.78 -0.80
C GLN A 206 5.67 7.42 -1.18
N ILE A 207 6.57 6.61 -1.74
CA ILE A 207 7.77 7.10 -2.44
C ILE A 207 7.96 6.32 -3.74
N LEU A 208 8.09 7.03 -4.86
CA LEU A 208 8.29 6.42 -6.17
C LEU A 208 9.20 7.26 -7.07
N THR A 209 9.90 6.58 -7.98
CA THR A 209 10.59 7.27 -9.07
C THR A 209 9.58 7.61 -10.18
N THR A 210 9.70 8.81 -10.70
CA THR A 210 8.91 9.31 -11.84
C THR A 210 9.18 8.49 -13.11
N PRO A 211 8.23 8.42 -14.07
CA PRO A 211 8.38 7.56 -15.25
C PRO A 211 9.59 7.87 -16.13
N ASP A 212 10.06 9.12 -16.13
CA ASP A 212 11.27 9.55 -16.83
C ASP A 212 12.57 9.16 -16.11
N GLY A 213 12.48 8.68 -14.86
CA GLY A 213 13.63 8.33 -14.03
C GLY A 213 14.37 9.53 -13.43
N GLY A 214 13.99 10.77 -13.75
CA GLY A 214 14.75 11.97 -13.37
C GLY A 214 14.48 12.49 -11.96
N HIS A 215 13.33 12.14 -11.39
CA HIS A 215 12.88 12.63 -10.09
C HIS A 215 12.26 11.52 -9.22
N VAL A 216 12.25 11.74 -7.90
CA VAL A 216 11.58 10.91 -6.90
C VAL A 216 10.48 11.74 -6.26
N LEU A 217 9.27 11.19 -6.17
CA LEU A 217 8.13 11.81 -5.49
C LEU A 217 7.90 11.13 -4.15
N ALA A 218 7.71 11.92 -3.09
CA ALA A 218 7.22 11.45 -1.81
C ALA A 218 5.87 12.08 -1.49
N VAL A 219 4.84 11.25 -1.31
CA VAL A 219 3.49 11.69 -0.94
C VAL A 219 3.39 11.68 0.57
N ASP A 220 3.09 12.83 1.17
CA ASP A 220 2.95 12.98 2.61
C ASP A 220 1.50 13.32 2.99
N LEU A 221 0.85 12.35 3.62
CA LEU A 221 -0.52 12.48 4.09
C LEU A 221 -0.63 13.56 5.15
N GLY A 222 0.35 13.69 6.04
CA GLY A 222 0.31 14.58 7.18
C GLY A 222 0.45 16.06 6.84
N ASN A 223 1.30 16.37 5.85
CA ASN A 223 1.59 17.74 5.41
C ASN A 223 0.72 18.23 4.25
N ASP A 224 -0.29 17.46 3.81
CA ASP A 224 -1.06 17.74 2.60
C ASP A 224 -0.16 18.07 1.40
N SER A 225 0.88 17.27 1.17
CA SER A 225 1.93 17.65 0.21
C SER A 225 2.48 16.48 -0.59
N VAL A 226 2.98 16.80 -1.78
CA VAL A 226 3.86 15.93 -2.57
C VAL A 226 5.22 16.61 -2.68
N TYR A 227 6.25 15.99 -2.14
CA TYR A 227 7.62 16.44 -2.24
C TYR A 227 8.25 15.85 -3.50
N THR A 228 9.04 16.64 -4.21
CA THR A 228 9.84 16.18 -5.34
C THR A 228 11.31 16.31 -5.00
N TYR A 229 12.05 15.24 -5.24
CA TYR A 229 13.49 15.13 -5.02
C TYR A 229 14.20 14.72 -6.31
N ARG A 230 15.50 14.98 -6.35
CA ARG A 230 16.44 14.30 -7.26
C ARG A 230 17.32 13.38 -6.42
N LEU A 231 17.51 12.15 -6.88
CA LEU A 231 18.44 11.21 -6.28
C LEU A 231 19.86 11.49 -6.81
N ASP A 232 20.80 11.80 -5.91
CA ASP A 232 22.22 11.73 -6.21
C ASP A 232 22.64 10.27 -6.16
N GLU A 233 22.75 9.62 -7.32
CA GLU A 233 23.13 8.21 -7.43
C GLU A 233 24.59 7.93 -7.05
N SER A 234 25.44 8.95 -6.90
CA SER A 234 26.81 8.77 -6.45
C SER A 234 26.91 8.74 -4.92
N ALA A 235 26.15 9.60 -4.25
CA ALA A 235 26.11 9.71 -2.80
C ALA A 235 25.03 8.85 -2.14
N GLY A 236 23.98 8.49 -2.89
CA GLY A 236 22.79 7.83 -2.35
C GLY A 236 21.90 8.75 -1.51
N THR A 237 21.80 10.02 -1.88
CA THR A 237 21.08 11.07 -1.12
C THR A 237 20.01 11.77 -1.94
N LEU A 238 18.95 12.25 -1.30
CA LEU A 238 17.85 12.98 -1.92
C LEU A 238 18.04 14.50 -1.76
N ALA A 239 18.09 15.21 -2.88
CA ALA A 239 18.06 16.66 -2.91
C ALA A 239 16.65 17.16 -3.24
N GLN A 240 16.03 17.93 -2.35
CA GLN A 240 14.68 18.46 -2.59
C GLN A 240 14.69 19.47 -3.76
N VAL A 241 13.78 19.27 -4.71
CA VAL A 241 13.57 20.11 -5.89
C VAL A 241 12.37 21.02 -5.69
N SER A 242 11.23 20.47 -5.29
CA SER A 242 10.00 21.24 -5.09
C SER A 242 9.07 20.57 -4.08
N VAL A 243 8.07 21.33 -3.61
CA VAL A 243 6.97 20.81 -2.79
C VAL A 243 5.68 21.36 -3.35
N ALA A 244 4.75 20.45 -3.65
CA ALA A 244 3.42 20.77 -4.13
C ALA A 244 2.42 20.63 -2.98
N ALA A 245 1.83 21.75 -2.56
CA ALA A 245 0.79 21.75 -1.54
C ALA A 245 -0.56 21.36 -2.14
N LEU A 246 -1.34 20.62 -1.37
CA LEU A 246 -2.74 20.29 -1.62
C LEU A 246 -3.67 21.14 -0.74
N PRO A 247 -4.99 21.15 -1.01
CA PRO A 247 -5.95 21.78 -0.13
C PRO A 247 -5.81 21.28 1.33
N PRO A 248 -5.93 22.17 2.34
CA PRO A 248 -5.84 21.76 3.74
C PRO A 248 -6.86 20.67 4.11
N GLY A 249 -6.37 19.58 4.68
CA GLY A 249 -7.14 18.40 5.10
C GLY A 249 -7.35 17.38 3.98
N ALA A 250 -6.63 17.49 2.85
CA ALA A 250 -6.71 16.53 1.75
C ALA A 250 -6.22 15.13 2.18
N GLY A 251 -5.08 15.07 2.87
CA GLY A 251 -4.43 13.83 3.24
C GLY A 251 -4.05 12.97 2.03
N PRO A 252 -3.16 13.44 1.14
CA PRO A 252 -2.74 12.68 -0.04
C PRO A 252 -2.03 11.39 0.38
N ARG A 253 -2.35 10.27 -0.27
CA ARG A 253 -1.91 8.95 0.20
C ARG A 253 -1.06 8.21 -0.81
N ALA A 254 -1.56 8.05 -2.02
CA ALA A 254 -0.89 7.34 -3.09
C ALA A 254 -1.30 7.91 -4.44
N LEU A 255 -0.38 7.87 -5.41
CA LEU A 255 -0.60 8.24 -6.78
C LEU A 255 -0.21 7.11 -7.75
N ALA A 256 -0.79 7.16 -8.94
CA ALA A 256 -0.40 6.35 -10.09
C ALA A 256 -0.23 7.25 -11.30
N PHE A 257 0.86 7.06 -12.05
CA PHE A 257 1.12 7.81 -13.28
C PHE A 257 0.30 7.26 -14.44
N HIS A 258 -0.22 8.17 -15.26
CA HIS A 258 -0.68 7.85 -16.59
C HIS A 258 0.52 7.42 -17.46
N PRO A 259 0.38 6.47 -18.40
CA PRO A 259 1.49 5.98 -19.24
C PRO A 259 2.21 7.07 -20.06
N SER A 260 1.55 8.20 -20.35
CA SER A 260 2.22 9.34 -20.99
C SER A 260 3.33 9.97 -20.13
N GLY A 261 3.35 9.68 -18.82
CA GLY A 261 4.28 10.25 -17.86
C GLY A 261 4.04 11.73 -17.55
N ARG A 262 3.00 12.36 -18.12
CA ARG A 262 2.71 13.79 -17.93
C ARG A 262 1.65 14.07 -16.86
N TYR A 263 0.90 13.05 -16.49
CA TYR A 263 -0.17 13.15 -15.50
C TYR A 263 -0.09 12.01 -14.49
N ALA A 264 -0.53 12.28 -13.27
CA ALA A 264 -0.73 11.29 -12.23
C ALA A 264 -2.09 11.50 -11.56
N TYR A 265 -2.66 10.43 -11.02
CA TYR A 265 -3.92 10.48 -10.28
C TYR A 265 -3.64 10.22 -8.81
N LEU A 266 -3.91 11.21 -7.97
CA LEU A 266 -3.57 11.22 -6.55
C LEU A 266 -4.82 11.00 -5.71
N ALA A 267 -4.81 9.94 -4.90
CA ALA A 267 -5.83 9.65 -3.91
C ALA A 267 -5.63 10.53 -2.67
N ASN A 268 -6.67 11.28 -2.28
CA ASN A 268 -6.71 12.08 -1.07
C ASN A 268 -7.56 11.32 -0.04
N GLU A 269 -6.89 10.67 0.90
CA GLU A 269 -7.48 9.74 1.87
C GLU A 269 -8.46 10.44 2.82
N LEU A 270 -8.11 11.62 3.31
CA LEU A 270 -8.88 12.28 4.37
C LEU A 270 -10.07 13.07 3.84
N SER A 271 -9.95 13.65 2.64
CA SER A 271 -11.03 14.42 2.01
C SER A 271 -11.97 13.60 1.13
N ASP A 272 -11.72 12.30 0.95
CA ASP A 272 -12.47 11.41 0.04
C ASP A 272 -12.56 11.95 -1.40
N THR A 273 -11.41 12.32 -1.95
CA THR A 273 -11.31 12.88 -3.31
C THR A 273 -10.14 12.29 -4.09
N VAL A 274 -10.20 12.39 -5.41
CA VAL A 274 -9.06 12.16 -6.30
C VAL A 274 -8.67 13.48 -6.98
N SER A 275 -7.38 13.70 -7.23
CA SER A 275 -6.89 14.85 -7.98
C SER A 275 -6.13 14.37 -9.21
N VAL A 276 -6.38 14.99 -10.37
CA VAL A 276 -5.50 14.86 -11.54
C VAL A 276 -4.36 15.84 -11.37
N CYS A 277 -3.13 15.36 -11.44
CA CYS A 277 -1.93 16.15 -11.21
C CYS A 277 -1.08 16.17 -12.46
N ALA A 278 -0.65 17.35 -12.90
CA ALA A 278 0.31 17.50 -13.98
C ALA A 278 1.74 17.32 -13.45
N TYR A 279 2.60 16.70 -14.26
CA TYR A 279 4.01 16.56 -13.99
C TYR A 279 4.84 17.06 -15.19
N ASP A 280 5.80 17.91 -14.87
CA ASP A 280 6.80 18.41 -15.81
C ASP A 280 8.12 17.65 -15.61
N PRO A 281 8.51 16.75 -16.53
CA PRO A 281 9.73 15.96 -16.39
C PRO A 281 11.01 16.81 -16.47
N ASP A 282 10.96 17.97 -17.12
CA ASP A 282 12.16 18.81 -17.28
C ASP A 282 12.52 19.52 -15.97
N THR A 283 11.51 19.94 -15.22
CA THR A 283 11.68 20.73 -13.98
C THR A 283 11.43 19.93 -12.71
N GLY A 284 10.83 18.74 -12.80
CA GLY A 284 10.35 17.98 -11.66
C GLY A 284 9.13 18.63 -10.99
N ARG A 285 8.47 19.60 -11.63
CA ARG A 285 7.33 20.30 -11.02
C ARG A 285 6.09 19.43 -11.04
N PHE A 286 5.57 19.13 -9.85
CA PHE A 286 4.28 18.47 -9.67
C PHE A 286 3.19 19.50 -9.38
N THR A 287 2.06 19.45 -10.08
CA THR A 287 0.97 20.44 -9.97
C THR A 287 -0.37 19.74 -9.75
N PRO A 288 -0.87 19.67 -8.51
CA PRO A 288 -2.19 19.12 -8.21
C PRO A 288 -3.31 19.97 -8.84
N GLY A 289 -4.23 19.32 -9.54
CA GLY A 289 -5.49 19.92 -10.00
C GLY A 289 -6.54 19.94 -8.91
N ALA A 290 -7.72 20.45 -9.26
CA ALA A 290 -8.86 20.50 -8.34
C ALA A 290 -9.28 19.07 -7.92
N PRO A 291 -9.59 18.86 -6.62
CA PRO A 291 -10.09 17.58 -6.15
C PRO A 291 -11.50 17.32 -6.71
N GLN A 292 -11.77 16.07 -7.06
CA GLN A 292 -13.08 15.61 -7.51
C GLN A 292 -13.58 14.39 -6.70
N PRO A 293 -14.90 14.17 -6.61
CA PRO A 293 -15.47 13.09 -5.82
C PRO A 293 -15.08 11.70 -6.31
N THR A 294 -15.03 10.75 -5.39
CA THR A 294 -14.79 9.33 -5.68
C THR A 294 -16.05 8.53 -6.02
N GLY A 295 -17.25 9.14 -5.88
CA GLY A 295 -18.52 8.47 -6.18
C GLY A 295 -19.12 7.66 -5.02
N THR A 296 -18.62 7.86 -3.80
CA THR A 296 -19.03 7.15 -2.56
C THR A 296 -20.32 7.67 -1.92
N GLY A 297 -20.96 8.68 -2.52
CA GLY A 297 -22.31 9.12 -2.14
C GLY A 297 -22.45 9.65 -0.70
N GLY A 298 -21.37 10.12 -0.08
CA GLY A 298 -21.37 10.64 1.30
C GLY A 298 -21.26 9.58 2.38
N VAL A 299 -21.08 8.30 2.03
CA VAL A 299 -20.60 7.28 2.98
C VAL A 299 -19.18 7.66 3.38
N THR A 300 -18.85 7.55 4.68
CA THR A 300 -17.48 7.77 5.15
C THR A 300 -16.53 6.84 4.42
N SER A 301 -15.64 7.41 3.62
CA SER A 301 -14.69 6.64 2.82
C SER A 301 -13.29 7.22 2.85
N TYR A 302 -12.31 6.32 2.67
CA TYR A 302 -10.88 6.62 2.70
C TYR A 302 -10.24 6.02 1.44
N PRO A 303 -10.14 6.79 0.34
CA PRO A 303 -9.47 6.36 -0.88
C PRO A 303 -8.07 5.84 -0.59
N ALA A 304 -7.66 4.76 -1.23
CA ALA A 304 -6.42 4.05 -0.90
C ALA A 304 -5.46 3.95 -2.08
N GLN A 305 -5.75 3.10 -3.07
CA GLN A 305 -4.82 2.81 -4.16
C GLN A 305 -5.42 3.24 -5.50
N PRO A 306 -4.85 4.24 -6.17
CA PRO A 306 -5.13 4.47 -7.58
C PRO A 306 -4.36 3.48 -8.46
N LEU A 307 -4.93 3.15 -9.61
CA LEU A 307 -4.30 2.39 -10.70
C LEU A 307 -4.70 3.00 -12.04
N VAL A 308 -3.86 2.78 -13.06
CA VAL A 308 -4.14 3.15 -14.45
C VAL A 308 -3.97 1.91 -15.31
N SER A 309 -4.89 1.69 -16.26
CA SER A 309 -4.74 0.64 -17.26
C SER A 309 -3.49 0.86 -18.11
N HIS A 310 -2.91 -0.23 -18.63
CA HIS A 310 -1.66 -0.15 -19.40
C HIS A 310 -1.78 0.71 -20.68
N ASP A 311 -2.97 0.77 -21.27
CA ASP A 311 -3.28 1.62 -22.42
C ASP A 311 -3.57 3.08 -22.04
N GLY A 312 -3.63 3.40 -20.74
CA GLY A 312 -3.92 4.74 -20.22
C GLY A 312 -5.39 5.17 -20.31
N ALA A 313 -6.29 4.32 -20.83
CA ALA A 313 -7.67 4.71 -21.11
C ALA A 313 -8.58 4.70 -19.86
N HIS A 314 -8.19 3.98 -18.80
CA HIS A 314 -9.01 3.80 -17.60
C HIS A 314 -8.18 3.98 -16.33
N ALA A 315 -8.82 4.52 -15.29
CA ALA A 315 -8.25 4.58 -13.97
C ALA A 315 -9.20 3.96 -12.93
N TYR A 316 -8.61 3.41 -11.88
CA TYR A 316 -9.33 2.76 -10.79
C TYR A 316 -8.86 3.30 -9.45
N LEU A 317 -9.74 3.35 -8.45
CA LEU A 317 -9.40 3.81 -7.11
C LEU A 317 -10.14 3.00 -6.06
N SER A 318 -9.43 2.33 -5.15
CA SER A 318 -10.10 1.64 -4.04
C SER A 318 -10.55 2.62 -2.95
N ASN A 319 -11.74 2.37 -2.41
CA ASN A 319 -12.36 3.17 -1.36
C ASN A 319 -12.61 2.31 -0.13
N ARG A 320 -11.83 2.50 0.94
CA ARG A 320 -12.06 1.82 2.23
C ARG A 320 -13.25 2.47 2.94
N GLY A 321 -14.07 1.67 3.62
CA GLY A 321 -15.31 2.16 4.26
C GLY A 321 -16.52 2.01 3.33
N HIS A 322 -16.51 2.66 2.17
CA HIS A 322 -17.52 2.40 1.13
C HIS A 322 -17.34 1.01 0.48
N ASN A 323 -16.15 0.42 0.57
CA ASN A 323 -15.82 -0.94 0.12
C ASN A 323 -16.14 -1.16 -1.36
N SER A 324 -15.61 -0.25 -2.19
CA SER A 324 -15.75 -0.27 -3.65
C SER A 324 -14.44 0.09 -4.36
N VAL A 325 -14.45 -0.10 -5.68
CA VAL A 325 -13.52 0.52 -6.62
C VAL A 325 -14.28 1.55 -7.44
N SER A 326 -13.83 2.81 -7.41
CA SER A 326 -14.25 3.81 -8.40
C SER A 326 -13.58 3.51 -9.73
N HIS A 327 -14.34 3.60 -10.82
CA HIS A 327 -13.85 3.41 -12.18
C HIS A 327 -14.06 4.71 -12.96
N TYR A 328 -12.99 5.16 -13.63
CA TYR A 328 -12.96 6.40 -14.39
C TYR A 328 -12.53 6.10 -15.83
N ALA A 329 -13.17 6.79 -16.78
CA ALA A 329 -12.58 7.01 -18.10
C ALA A 329 -11.50 8.07 -17.95
N VAL A 330 -10.35 7.81 -18.56
CA VAL A 330 -9.28 8.79 -18.71
C VAL A 330 -9.52 9.56 -20.01
N GLU A 331 -9.57 10.88 -19.92
CA GLU A 331 -9.89 11.77 -21.03
C GLU A 331 -8.74 12.78 -21.23
N ASP A 332 -8.79 13.52 -22.34
CA ASP A 332 -7.84 14.58 -22.68
C ASP A 332 -6.36 14.15 -22.55
N GLU A 333 -6.02 13.00 -23.12
CA GLU A 333 -4.65 12.43 -23.10
C GLU A 333 -4.06 12.23 -21.68
N GLY A 334 -4.94 12.02 -20.69
CA GLY A 334 -4.57 11.81 -19.29
C GLY A 334 -4.88 13.00 -18.39
N ALA A 335 -5.25 14.16 -18.95
CA ALA A 335 -5.43 15.40 -18.22
C ALA A 335 -6.75 15.49 -17.45
N SER A 336 -7.70 14.59 -17.70
CA SER A 336 -8.99 14.58 -17.03
C SER A 336 -9.45 13.15 -16.72
N LEU A 337 -10.28 13.03 -15.68
CA LEU A 337 -10.96 11.79 -15.32
C LEU A 337 -12.46 12.06 -15.32
N ARG A 338 -13.22 11.15 -15.92
CA ARG A 338 -14.67 11.13 -15.81
C ARG A 338 -15.12 9.88 -15.07
N LEU A 339 -15.71 10.07 -13.89
CA LEU A 339 -16.24 8.98 -13.09
C LEU A 339 -17.35 8.24 -13.84
N LEU A 340 -17.17 6.95 -14.07
CA LEU A 340 -18.14 6.06 -14.71
C LEU A 340 -19.05 5.40 -13.68
N GLY A 341 -18.53 5.14 -12.48
CA GLY A 341 -19.30 4.58 -11.37
C GLY A 341 -18.41 3.96 -10.31
N THR A 342 -19.03 3.17 -9.43
CA THR A 342 -18.31 2.36 -8.44
C THR A 342 -18.76 0.90 -8.51
N VAL A 343 -17.82 -0.01 -8.25
CA VAL A 343 -18.04 -1.47 -8.23
C VAL A 343 -17.74 -1.99 -6.82
N PRO A 344 -18.68 -2.67 -6.14
CA PRO A 344 -18.41 -3.25 -4.82
C PRO A 344 -17.28 -4.28 -4.85
N VAL A 345 -16.38 -4.26 -3.87
CA VAL A 345 -15.24 -5.20 -3.83
C VAL A 345 -15.63 -6.60 -3.32
N GLY A 346 -16.84 -6.77 -2.78
CA GLY A 346 -17.28 -8.04 -2.20
C GLY A 346 -16.54 -8.42 -0.91
N GLY A 347 -15.85 -7.48 -0.27
CA GLY A 347 -15.09 -7.64 0.96
C GLY A 347 -15.05 -6.33 1.77
N ASP A 348 -14.27 -6.30 2.85
CA ASP A 348 -14.13 -5.13 3.72
C ASP A 348 -12.72 -4.55 3.69
N TRP A 349 -12.65 -3.22 3.53
CA TRP A 349 -11.43 -2.43 3.61
C TRP A 349 -10.42 -2.71 2.48
N PRO A 350 -10.77 -2.44 1.20
CA PRO A 350 -9.89 -2.66 0.05
C PRO A 350 -8.68 -1.72 0.08
N ARG A 351 -7.59 -2.16 0.69
CA ARG A 351 -6.41 -1.33 0.98
C ARG A 351 -5.51 -1.15 -0.24
N HIS A 352 -5.49 -2.14 -1.13
CA HIS A 352 -4.64 -2.14 -2.31
C HIS A 352 -5.35 -2.79 -3.49
N LEU A 353 -5.01 -2.29 -4.69
CA LEU A 353 -5.40 -2.84 -5.97
C LEU A 353 -4.12 -3.17 -6.76
N ALA A 354 -4.13 -4.25 -7.52
CA ALA A 354 -3.07 -4.56 -8.51
C ALA A 354 -3.67 -5.10 -9.80
N LEU A 355 -3.12 -4.72 -10.96
CA LEU A 355 -3.42 -5.36 -12.24
C LEU A 355 -2.49 -6.55 -12.45
N SER A 356 -2.98 -7.62 -13.10
CA SER A 356 -2.12 -8.63 -13.69
C SER A 356 -1.21 -7.99 -14.75
N PRO A 357 -0.05 -8.58 -15.09
CA PRO A 357 0.88 -7.98 -16.05
C PRO A 357 0.34 -7.79 -17.48
N ASP A 358 -0.71 -8.51 -17.85
CA ASP A 358 -1.44 -8.33 -19.11
C ASP A 358 -2.64 -7.37 -19.00
N GLY A 359 -2.93 -6.86 -17.80
CA GLY A 359 -4.06 -5.98 -17.49
C GLY A 359 -5.43 -6.66 -17.52
N ALA A 360 -5.52 -7.97 -17.75
CA ALA A 360 -6.80 -8.67 -17.92
C ALA A 360 -7.51 -8.95 -16.58
N LEU A 361 -6.78 -8.98 -15.48
CA LEU A 361 -7.30 -9.20 -14.13
C LEU A 361 -6.92 -8.04 -13.20
N MET A 362 -7.78 -7.76 -12.22
CA MET A 362 -7.51 -6.84 -11.12
C MET A 362 -7.74 -7.51 -9.78
N PHE A 363 -6.77 -7.43 -8.89
CA PHE A 363 -6.80 -7.97 -7.52
C PHE A 363 -7.13 -6.85 -6.54
N ALA A 364 -8.11 -7.06 -5.66
CA ALA A 364 -8.45 -6.16 -4.56
C ALA A 364 -8.19 -6.84 -3.21
N CYS A 365 -7.24 -6.29 -2.44
CA CYS A 365 -6.88 -6.80 -1.12
C CYS A 365 -7.77 -6.19 -0.03
N ASN A 366 -8.72 -6.99 0.45
CA ASN A 366 -9.69 -6.59 1.48
C ASN A 366 -9.15 -6.92 2.87
N GLN A 367 -8.51 -5.92 3.49
CA GLN A 367 -7.73 -6.09 4.71
C GLN A 367 -8.55 -6.69 5.86
N ARG A 368 -9.74 -6.14 6.11
CA ARG A 368 -10.53 -6.47 7.32
C ARG A 368 -11.33 -7.75 7.19
N SER A 369 -11.69 -8.13 5.96
CA SER A 369 -12.39 -9.39 5.69
C SER A 369 -11.44 -10.57 5.43
N GLY A 370 -10.13 -10.34 5.32
CA GLY A 370 -9.16 -11.43 5.05
C GLY A 370 -9.36 -12.06 3.67
N ALA A 371 -9.66 -11.26 2.65
CA ALA A 371 -10.00 -11.76 1.33
C ALA A 371 -9.31 -10.98 0.21
N VAL A 372 -8.95 -11.67 -0.87
CA VAL A 372 -8.54 -11.07 -2.14
C VAL A 372 -9.65 -11.35 -3.15
N THR A 373 -10.30 -10.29 -3.65
CA THR A 373 -11.27 -10.40 -4.74
C THR A 373 -10.56 -10.19 -6.07
N VAL A 374 -10.84 -11.04 -7.06
CA VAL A 374 -10.29 -10.92 -8.41
C VAL A 374 -11.40 -10.54 -9.38
N PHE A 375 -11.16 -9.49 -10.14
CA PHE A 375 -12.01 -9.01 -11.22
C PHE A 375 -11.39 -9.34 -12.56
N SER A 376 -12.19 -9.72 -13.54
CA SER A 376 -11.84 -9.53 -14.94
C SER A 376 -12.02 -8.07 -15.33
N VAL A 377 -11.13 -7.57 -16.17
CA VAL A 377 -11.15 -6.21 -16.73
C VAL A 377 -11.57 -6.32 -18.19
N ALA A 378 -12.72 -5.75 -18.53
CA ALA A 378 -13.24 -5.81 -19.89
C ALA A 378 -12.34 -5.02 -20.87
N PRO A 379 -11.87 -5.64 -21.96
CA PRO A 379 -11.07 -4.93 -22.97
C PRO A 379 -11.83 -3.73 -23.56
N GLY A 380 -11.16 -2.58 -23.66
CA GLY A 380 -11.71 -1.35 -24.22
C GLY A 380 -12.60 -0.55 -23.26
N THR A 381 -13.52 -1.18 -22.54
CA THR A 381 -14.41 -0.47 -21.58
C THR A 381 -13.84 -0.34 -20.18
N GLY A 382 -12.90 -1.21 -19.80
CA GLY A 382 -12.33 -1.23 -18.46
C GLY A 382 -13.30 -1.69 -17.37
N ASP A 383 -14.49 -2.17 -17.72
CA ASP A 383 -15.49 -2.59 -16.74
C ASP A 383 -14.98 -3.78 -15.91
N LEU A 384 -15.33 -3.78 -14.63
CA LEU A 384 -14.89 -4.80 -13.68
C LEU A 384 -16.00 -5.81 -13.42
N SER A 385 -15.72 -7.10 -13.62
CA SER A 385 -16.62 -8.20 -13.24
C SER A 385 -15.91 -9.18 -12.31
N PRO A 386 -16.45 -9.46 -11.11
CA PRO A 386 -15.81 -10.39 -10.18
C PRO A 386 -15.80 -11.81 -10.77
N VAL A 387 -14.63 -12.47 -10.74
CA VAL A 387 -14.43 -13.81 -11.31
C VAL A 387 -13.94 -14.83 -10.29
N ALA A 388 -13.21 -14.38 -9.25
CA ALA A 388 -12.74 -15.25 -8.19
C ALA A 388 -12.61 -14.52 -6.85
N THR A 389 -12.51 -15.30 -5.77
CA THR A 389 -12.17 -14.81 -4.43
C THR A 389 -11.32 -15.84 -3.72
N ALA A 390 -10.37 -15.39 -2.91
CA ALA A 390 -9.54 -16.25 -2.09
C ALA A 390 -9.35 -15.67 -0.69
N THR A 391 -9.31 -16.53 0.31
CA THR A 391 -8.99 -16.15 1.69
C THR A 391 -7.49 -15.97 1.83
N ALA A 392 -7.07 -14.89 2.48
CA ALA A 392 -5.69 -14.64 2.85
C ALA A 392 -5.63 -13.98 4.25
N PRO A 393 -4.60 -14.23 5.07
CA PRO A 393 -4.48 -13.57 6.38
C PRO A 393 -4.18 -12.07 6.23
N ILE A 394 -5.18 -11.22 6.48
CA ILE A 394 -5.11 -9.75 6.43
C ILE A 394 -4.30 -9.26 5.20
N PRO A 395 -4.79 -9.52 3.97
CA PRO A 395 -4.07 -9.12 2.77
C PRO A 395 -4.13 -7.61 2.63
N VAL A 396 -2.98 -6.98 2.50
CA VAL A 396 -2.86 -5.52 2.36
C VAL A 396 -2.16 -5.08 1.09
N PHE A 397 -1.60 -6.03 0.35
CA PHE A 397 -0.89 -5.82 -0.90
C PHE A 397 -0.88 -7.11 -1.73
N ALA A 398 -0.90 -6.96 -3.06
CA ALA A 398 -0.80 -8.07 -4.00
C ALA A 398 0.19 -7.68 -5.11
N LEU A 399 1.06 -8.62 -5.48
CA LEU A 399 2.00 -8.48 -6.58
C LEU A 399 1.87 -9.71 -7.50
N PRO A 400 0.98 -9.64 -8.50
CA PRO A 400 0.90 -10.66 -9.55
C PRO A 400 2.11 -10.51 -10.50
N LEU A 401 2.78 -11.62 -10.83
CA LEU A 401 3.99 -11.64 -11.68
C LEU A 401 3.80 -12.29 -13.03
#